data_AF-A0A941DNV0-F1
#
_entry.id   AF-A0A941DNV0-F1
#
_cell.length_a   1.000
_cell.length_b   1.000
_cell.length_c   1.000
_cell.angle_alpha   90.00
_cell.angle_beta   90.00
_cell.angle_gamma   90.00
#
_symmetry.space_group_name_H-M   'P 1'
#
loop_
_entity.id
_entity.type
_entity.pdbx_description
1 polymer ?
#
loop_
_entity_poly.entity_id
_entity_poly.type
_entity_poly.pdbx_seq_one_letter_code
_entity_poly.pdbx_strand_id
1 'polypeptide(L)'
;MLLVLSMPAYPGYPGLVDFSKGLLEHVRQRFGTEAPKRLLQMQHTVHQFRTTAGKDFSKTLQQASDVQPAMTILRRVNDFYNRVPYFTDQEHWNQADYWATPVEFVGSAGGDCEDYAIAKYMTLKELGVPIDKMRITYV
;
A
#
# COMPACT_ATOMS: atom_id res chain seq x y z
N MET A 1 -7.55 37.53 -7.71
CA MET A 1 -6.45 37.01 -6.88
C MET A 1 -6.97 35.77 -6.16
N LEU A 2 -6.88 34.59 -6.78
CA LEU A 2 -7.34 33.34 -6.17
C LEU A 2 -6.28 32.87 -5.18
N LEU A 3 -6.62 32.88 -3.89
CA LEU A 3 -5.84 32.20 -2.86
C LEU A 3 -5.95 30.70 -3.09
N VAL A 4 -4.91 30.10 -3.69
CA VAL A 4 -4.70 28.65 -3.63
C VAL A 4 -4.28 28.35 -2.20
N LEU A 5 -5.24 27.91 -1.38
CA LEU A 5 -4.96 27.30 -0.08
C LEU A 5 -4.20 26.00 -0.34
N SER A 6 -2.87 26.08 -0.30
CA SER A 6 -2.01 24.91 -0.14
C SER A 6 -2.40 24.24 1.16
N MET A 7 -3.11 23.10 1.09
CA MET A 7 -3.36 22.30 2.28
C MET A 7 -2.00 21.85 2.85
N PRO A 8 -1.70 22.15 4.13
CA PRO A 8 -0.49 21.65 4.75
C PRO A 8 -0.56 20.11 4.78
N ALA A 9 0.59 19.46 4.56
CA ALA A 9 0.74 18.04 4.81
C ALA A 9 0.38 17.79 6.29
N TYR A 10 -0.72 17.07 6.54
CA TYR A 10 -1.12 16.71 7.89
C TYR A 10 0.01 15.89 8.54
N PRO A 11 0.60 16.32 9.66
CA PRO A 11 1.48 15.48 10.43
C PRO A 11 0.63 14.45 11.18
N GLY A 12 0.92 13.15 11.00
CA GLY A 12 0.64 12.16 12.05
C GLY A 12 -0.45 11.11 11.84
N TYR A 13 -0.84 10.75 10.61
CA TYR A 13 -1.47 9.42 10.41
C TYR A 13 -0.38 8.40 10.09
N PRO A 14 -0.22 7.31 10.86
CA PRO A 14 0.71 6.23 10.52
C PRO A 14 0.26 5.60 9.20
N GLY A 15 0.93 5.99 8.10
CA GLY A 15 0.73 5.47 6.75
C GLY A 15 1.76 4.43 6.39
N LEU A 16 1.77 4.00 5.14
CA LEU A 16 2.74 3.01 4.61
C LEU A 16 4.14 3.61 4.35
N VAL A 17 4.40 4.82 4.84
CA VAL A 17 5.55 5.66 4.47
C VAL A 17 6.46 6.04 5.64
N ASP A 18 6.06 5.76 6.88
CA ASP A 18 6.85 6.14 8.07
C ASP A 18 6.70 5.10 9.19
N PHE A 19 7.42 3.97 9.06
CA PHE A 19 7.40 2.92 10.07
C PHE A 19 8.27 3.28 11.27
N SER A 20 7.65 3.30 12.45
CA SER A 20 8.35 3.53 13.70
C SER A 20 9.30 2.37 14.04
N LYS A 21 10.36 2.66 14.81
CA LYS A 21 11.27 1.62 15.33
C LYS A 21 10.52 0.55 16.13
N GLY A 22 9.50 0.95 16.89
CA GLY A 22 8.67 0.02 17.67
C GLY A 22 7.89 -0.95 16.78
N LEU A 23 7.34 -0.47 15.66
CA LEU A 23 6.67 -1.34 14.69
C LEU A 23 7.65 -2.31 14.03
N LEU A 24 8.81 -1.81 13.59
CA LEU A 24 9.84 -2.65 12.98
C LEU A 24 10.32 -3.74 13.95
N GLU A 25 10.49 -3.39 15.23
CA GLU A 25 10.84 -4.36 16.26
C GLU A 25 9.72 -5.37 16.52
N HIS A 26 8.46 -4.92 16.57
CA HIS A 26 7.32 -5.81 16.72
C HIS A 26 7.24 -6.84 15.59
N VAL A 27 7.36 -6.42 14.32
CA VAL A 27 7.33 -7.36 13.20
C VAL A 27 8.57 -8.27 13.16
N ARG A 28 9.73 -7.79 13.64
CA ARG A 28 10.92 -8.63 13.79
C ARG A 28 10.65 -9.79 14.74
N GLN A 29 10.01 -9.49 15.87
CA GLN A 29 9.68 -10.50 16.88
C GLN A 29 8.60 -11.46 16.38
N ARG A 30 7.61 -10.96 15.63
CA ARG A 30 6.47 -11.76 15.15
C ARG A 30 6.78 -12.61 13.91
N PHE A 31 7.53 -12.06 12.95
CA PHE A 31 7.71 -12.64 11.61
C PHE A 31 9.17 -12.92 11.24
N GLY A 32 10.10 -12.74 12.18
CA GLY A 32 11.51 -13.05 12.02
C GLY A 32 12.37 -11.88 11.54
N THR A 33 13.68 -12.13 11.46
CA THR A 33 14.72 -11.10 11.26
C THR A 33 14.65 -10.37 9.92
N GLU A 34 14.08 -11.00 8.89
CA GLU A 34 13.93 -10.40 7.56
C GLU A 34 12.68 -9.51 7.42
N ALA A 35 11.72 -9.61 8.35
CA ALA A 35 10.47 -8.86 8.26
C ALA A 35 10.66 -7.33 8.23
N PRO A 36 11.52 -6.72 9.09
CA PRO A 36 11.80 -5.29 9.01
C PRO A 36 12.34 -4.86 7.65
N LYS A 37 13.18 -5.68 7.02
CA LYS A 37 13.74 -5.38 5.70
C LYS A 37 12.66 -5.36 4.62
N ARG A 38 11.71 -6.29 4.65
CA ARG A 38 10.55 -6.30 3.74
C ARG A 38 9.69 -5.05 3.91
N LEU A 39 9.43 -4.64 5.16
CA LEU A 39 8.68 -3.40 5.42
C LEU A 39 9.42 -2.15 4.95
N LEU A 40 10.73 -2.05 5.21
CA LEU A 40 11.52 -0.93 4.73
C LEU A 40 11.57 -0.88 3.19
N GLN A 41 11.60 -2.04 2.53
CA GLN A 41 11.47 -2.12 1.08
C GLN A 41 10.09 -1.63 0.60
N MET A 42 9.01 -2.04 1.27
CA MET A 42 7.66 -1.52 0.98
C MET A 42 7.60 0.00 1.16
N GLN A 43 8.07 0.52 2.28
CA GLN A 43 8.12 1.97 2.55
C GLN A 43 8.88 2.71 1.45
N HIS A 44 10.07 2.23 1.09
CA HIS A 44 10.86 2.83 0.01
C HIS A 44 10.11 2.80 -1.33
N THR A 45 9.49 1.68 -1.67
CA THR A 45 8.74 1.56 -2.93
C THR A 45 7.49 2.45 -2.96
N VAL A 46 6.74 2.57 -1.86
CA VAL A 46 5.59 3.49 -1.76
C VAL A 46 6.05 4.95 -1.89
N HIS A 47 7.19 5.32 -1.29
CA HIS A 47 7.80 6.63 -1.52
C HIS A 47 8.15 6.87 -2.98
N GLN A 48 8.73 5.89 -3.68
CA GLN A 48 9.03 6.00 -5.12
C GLN A 48 7.76 6.14 -5.99
N PHE A 49 6.67 5.48 -5.62
CA PHE A 49 5.40 5.66 -6.31
C PHE A 49 4.88 7.08 -6.10
N ARG A 50 4.96 7.62 -4.89
CA ARG A 50 4.54 8.99 -4.57
C ARG A 50 5.34 10.04 -5.35
N THR A 51 6.65 9.84 -5.51
CA THR A 51 7.47 10.74 -6.32
C THR A 51 7.14 10.65 -7.80
N THR A 52 6.93 9.44 -8.32
CA THR A 52 6.59 9.20 -9.73
C THR A 52 5.20 9.72 -10.10
N ALA A 53 4.23 9.54 -9.19
CA ALA A 53 2.86 9.98 -9.35
C ALA A 53 2.71 11.51 -9.29
N GLY A 54 3.64 12.20 -8.63
CA GLY A 54 3.62 13.65 -8.44
C GLY A 54 2.62 14.11 -7.37
N LYS A 55 2.65 15.42 -7.05
CA LYS A 55 1.79 16.02 -5.99
C LYS A 55 0.29 15.95 -6.28
N ASP A 56 -0.09 15.71 -7.54
CA ASP A 56 -1.46 15.82 -8.05
C ASP A 56 -1.96 14.52 -8.70
N PHE A 57 -1.55 13.35 -8.19
CA PHE A 57 -1.97 12.05 -8.75
C PHE A 57 -3.50 11.89 -8.86
N SER A 58 -4.25 12.49 -7.93
CA SER A 58 -5.71 12.54 -7.96
C SER A 58 -6.28 13.31 -9.16
N LYS A 59 -5.56 14.33 -9.67
CA LYS A 59 -5.93 15.08 -10.88
C LYS A 59 -5.66 14.28 -12.14
N THR A 60 -4.58 13.48 -12.14
CA THR A 60 -4.24 12.53 -13.22
C THR A 60 -5.35 11.47 -13.44
N LEU A 61 -6.29 11.32 -12.52
CA LEU A 61 -7.44 10.43 -12.67
C LEU A 61 -8.69 11.13 -13.24
N GLN A 62 -8.61 12.40 -13.65
CA GLN A 62 -9.77 13.21 -14.06
C GLN A 62 -9.93 13.33 -15.59
N GLN A 63 -8.85 13.25 -16.38
CA GLN A 63 -8.92 13.46 -17.83
C GLN A 63 -8.42 12.25 -18.63
N ALA A 64 -8.96 12.08 -19.84
CA ALA A 64 -8.60 10.98 -20.74
C ALA A 64 -7.11 11.00 -21.17
N SER A 65 -6.48 12.18 -21.24
CA SER A 65 -5.04 12.35 -21.51
C SER A 65 -4.15 11.81 -20.39
N ASP A 66 -4.71 11.64 -19.18
CA ASP A 66 -3.96 11.33 -17.98
C ASP A 66 -4.07 9.83 -17.60
N VAL A 67 -4.79 9.05 -18.41
CA VAL A 67 -4.99 7.61 -18.21
C VAL A 67 -3.68 6.83 -18.24
N GLN A 68 -2.73 7.20 -19.10
CA GLN A 68 -1.49 6.43 -19.27
C GLN A 68 -0.55 6.50 -18.05
N PRO A 69 -0.29 7.67 -17.44
CA PRO A 69 0.41 7.76 -16.15
C PRO A 69 -0.33 7.04 -15.01
N ALA A 70 -1.65 7.21 -14.91
CA ALA A 70 -2.47 6.54 -13.90
C ALA A 70 -2.38 5.01 -13.99
N MET A 71 -2.56 4.45 -15.19
CA MET A 71 -2.42 3.02 -15.46
C MET A 71 -1.02 2.48 -15.20
N THR A 72 0.01 3.33 -15.31
CA THR A 72 1.38 2.94 -14.98
C THR A 72 1.56 2.77 -13.47
N ILE A 73 1.01 3.67 -12.65
CA ILE A 73 1.05 3.55 -11.20
C ILE A 73 0.20 2.35 -10.73
N LEU A 74 -1.01 2.17 -11.26
CA LEU A 74 -1.87 1.03 -10.91
C LEU A 74 -1.16 -0.30 -11.17
N ARG A 75 -0.51 -0.45 -12.34
CA ARG A 75 0.28 -1.64 -12.66
C ARG A 75 1.47 -1.82 -11.71
N ARG A 76 2.23 -0.76 -11.42
CA ARG A 76 3.38 -0.84 -10.50
C ARG A 76 2.98 -1.26 -9.08
N VAL A 77 1.86 -0.74 -8.56
CA VAL A 77 1.32 -1.15 -7.27
C VAL A 77 0.90 -2.61 -7.31
N ASN A 78 0.17 -3.02 -8.35
CA ASN A 78 -0.25 -4.41 -8.53
C ASN A 78 0.95 -5.36 -8.59
N ASP A 79 1.94 -5.06 -9.44
CA ASP A 79 3.11 -5.90 -9.67
C ASP A 79 4.01 -5.99 -8.43
N PHE A 80 4.05 -4.94 -7.60
CA PHE A 80 4.81 -4.97 -6.35
C PHE A 80 4.24 -6.00 -5.38
N TYR A 81 2.93 -5.93 -5.12
CA TYR A 81 2.28 -6.84 -4.17
C TYR A 81 2.12 -8.27 -4.72
N ASN A 82 1.98 -8.42 -6.04
CA ASN A 82 1.92 -9.74 -6.68
C ASN A 82 3.23 -10.56 -6.60
N ARG A 83 4.30 -10.01 -6.00
CA ARG A 83 5.54 -10.74 -5.70
C ARG A 83 5.54 -11.39 -4.32
N VAL A 84 4.62 -11.02 -3.44
CA VAL A 84 4.45 -11.74 -2.18
C VAL A 84 3.95 -13.14 -2.54
N PRO A 85 4.47 -14.21 -1.92
CA PRO A 85 3.95 -15.56 -2.13
C PRO A 85 2.48 -15.67 -1.72
N TYR A 86 1.71 -16.48 -2.46
CA TYR A 86 0.34 -16.81 -2.08
C TYR A 86 0.34 -17.98 -1.09
N PHE A 87 -0.43 -17.82 -0.01
CA PHE A 87 -0.75 -18.88 0.94
C PHE A 87 -2.19 -18.68 1.39
N THR A 88 -2.94 -19.76 1.53
CA THR A 88 -4.26 -19.68 2.17
C THR A 88 -4.12 -19.28 3.65
N ASP A 89 -5.16 -18.70 4.24
CA ASP A 89 -5.17 -18.39 5.66
C ASP A 89 -4.96 -19.60 6.56
N GLN A 90 -5.43 -20.76 6.11
CA GLN A 90 -5.23 -21.99 6.84
C GLN A 90 -3.74 -22.41 6.87
N GLU A 91 -3.01 -22.22 5.76
CA GLU A 91 -1.57 -22.52 5.69
C GLU A 91 -0.73 -21.48 6.42
N HIS A 92 -1.13 -20.21 6.37
CA HIS A 92 -0.31 -19.09 6.81
C HIS A 92 -0.61 -18.64 8.25
N TRP A 93 -1.90 -18.56 8.60
CA TRP A 93 -2.38 -18.06 9.89
C TRP A 93 -2.98 -19.16 10.77
N ASN A 94 -3.20 -20.36 10.22
CA ASN A 94 -3.95 -21.44 10.86
C ASN A 94 -5.36 -20.98 11.29
N GLN A 95 -5.99 -20.17 10.44
CA GLN A 95 -7.34 -19.64 10.61
C GLN A 95 -8.16 -19.96 9.36
N ALA A 96 -9.48 -19.99 9.51
CA ALA A 96 -10.39 -20.19 8.38
C ALA A 96 -10.48 -18.96 7.46
N ASP A 97 -10.32 -17.76 8.03
CA ASP A 97 -10.43 -16.46 7.38
C ASP A 97 -9.71 -15.41 8.27
N TYR A 98 -8.65 -14.78 7.77
CA TYR A 98 -7.82 -13.80 8.47
C TYR A 98 -7.35 -12.70 7.53
N TRP A 99 -7.89 -11.50 7.73
CA TRP A 99 -7.57 -10.35 6.89
C TRP A 99 -6.32 -9.63 7.39
N ALA A 100 -5.17 -9.92 6.77
CA ALA A 100 -3.90 -9.33 7.15
C ALA A 100 -3.83 -7.85 6.78
N THR A 101 -3.29 -7.05 7.70
CA THR A 101 -2.90 -5.68 7.37
C THR A 101 -1.76 -5.66 6.33
N PRO A 102 -1.52 -4.56 5.59
CA PRO A 102 -0.39 -4.50 4.65
C PRO A 102 0.98 -4.77 5.32
N VAL A 103 1.09 -4.42 6.61
CA VAL A 103 2.28 -4.69 7.43
C VAL A 103 2.41 -6.17 7.75
N GLU A 104 1.32 -6.86 8.06
CA GLU A 104 1.33 -8.31 8.30
C GLU A 104 1.60 -9.04 6.99
N PHE A 105 0.86 -8.77 5.92
CA PHE A 105 1.00 -9.37 4.59
C PHE A 105 2.46 -9.33 4.06
N VAL A 106 3.09 -8.15 4.08
CA VAL A 106 4.49 -7.99 3.64
C VAL A 106 5.48 -8.47 4.70
N GLY A 107 5.16 -8.25 5.97
CA GLY A 107 5.99 -8.61 7.11
C GLY A 107 6.18 -10.11 7.23
N SER A 108 5.12 -10.90 7.09
CA SER A 108 5.15 -12.37 7.14
C SER A 108 5.56 -13.03 5.82
N ALA A 109 5.54 -12.27 4.72
CA ALA A 109 5.81 -12.76 3.37
C ALA A 109 4.83 -13.82 2.88
N GLY A 110 3.53 -13.60 3.14
CA GLY A 110 2.47 -14.49 2.71
C GLY A 110 1.10 -13.85 2.88
N GLY A 111 0.11 -14.34 2.13
CA GLY A 111 -1.29 -13.96 2.25
C GLY A 111 -2.10 -14.47 1.07
N ASP A 112 -3.41 -14.23 1.09
CA ASP A 112 -4.34 -14.68 0.06
C ASP A 112 -5.06 -13.50 -0.65
N CYS A 113 -6.24 -13.70 -1.24
CA CYS A 113 -6.74 -12.76 -2.24
C CYS A 113 -7.15 -11.40 -1.65
N GLU A 114 -7.75 -11.37 -0.46
CA GLU A 114 -8.12 -10.16 0.27
C GLU A 114 -6.91 -9.37 0.73
N ASP A 115 -5.85 -10.04 1.18
CA ASP A 115 -4.62 -9.41 1.67
C ASP A 115 -3.97 -8.57 0.57
N TYR A 116 -3.95 -9.12 -0.65
CA TYR A 116 -3.44 -8.44 -1.84
C TYR A 116 -4.32 -7.24 -2.18
N ALA A 117 -5.64 -7.40 -2.10
CA ALA A 117 -6.58 -6.32 -2.39
C ALA A 117 -6.46 -5.17 -1.38
N ILE A 118 -6.36 -5.48 -0.09
CA ILE A 118 -6.20 -4.53 1.01
C ILE A 118 -4.87 -3.77 0.86
N ALA A 119 -3.76 -4.47 0.60
CA ALA A 119 -2.45 -3.84 0.44
C ALA A 119 -2.38 -2.90 -0.77
N LYS A 120 -2.98 -3.30 -1.90
CA LYS A 120 -3.09 -2.44 -3.10
C LYS A 120 -3.98 -1.23 -2.83
N TYR A 121 -5.14 -1.43 -2.20
CA TYR A 121 -6.08 -0.37 -1.88
C TYR A 121 -5.47 0.68 -0.96
N MET A 122 -4.83 0.24 0.14
CA MET A 122 -4.21 1.14 1.12
C MET A 122 -3.04 1.91 0.51
N THR A 123 -2.26 1.27 -0.38
CA THR A 123 -1.21 1.97 -1.14
C THR A 123 -1.77 3.02 -2.09
N LEU A 124 -2.80 2.69 -2.86
CA LEU A 124 -3.41 3.65 -3.78
C LEU A 124 -4.05 4.83 -3.03
N LYS A 125 -4.66 4.57 -1.87
CA LYS A 125 -5.13 5.62 -0.95
C LYS A 125 -3.97 6.51 -0.47
N GLU A 126 -2.84 5.94 -0.06
CA GLU A 126 -1.64 6.68 0.34
C GLU A 126 -1.08 7.55 -0.80
N LEU A 127 -1.20 7.08 -2.04
CA LEU A 127 -0.83 7.83 -3.25
C LEU A 127 -1.86 8.92 -3.63
N GLY A 128 -2.97 9.03 -2.89
CA GLY A 128 -4.00 10.05 -3.10
C GLY A 128 -5.09 9.66 -4.10
N VAL A 129 -5.23 8.39 -4.45
CA VAL A 129 -6.39 7.93 -5.24
C VAL A 129 -7.67 8.17 -4.42
N PRO A 130 -8.67 8.87 -4.98
CA PRO A 130 -9.95 9.06 -4.31
C PRO A 130 -10.61 7.72 -3.96
N ILE A 131 -11.06 7.57 -2.72
CA ILE A 131 -11.69 6.33 -2.21
C ILE A 131 -12.96 5.97 -3.00
N ASP A 132 -13.72 6.96 -3.45
CA ASP A 132 -14.92 6.77 -4.27
C ASP A 132 -14.64 6.13 -5.64
N LYS A 133 -13.38 6.14 -6.09
CA LYS A 133 -12.91 5.45 -7.30
C LYS A 133 -12.36 4.05 -7.05
N MET A 134 -12.37 3.56 -5.81
CA MET A 134 -11.81 2.25 -5.45
C MET A 134 -12.83 1.41 -4.69
N ARG A 135 -12.90 0.10 -5.00
CA ARG A 135 -13.71 -0.87 -4.27
C ARG A 135 -12.96 -2.20 -4.19
N ILE A 136 -12.99 -2.83 -3.02
CA ILE A 136 -12.67 -4.24 -2.88
C ILE A 136 -13.93 -5.00 -3.28
N THR A 137 -13.79 -6.01 -4.14
CA THR A 137 -14.91 -6.74 -4.72
C THR A 137 -14.73 -8.22 -4.43
N TYR A 138 -15.78 -8.85 -3.92
CA TYR A 138 -15.89 -10.31 -3.84
C TYR A 138 -16.47 -10.82 -5.15
N VAL A 139 -15.89 -11.90 -5.69
CA VAL A 139 -16.24 -12.46 -7.01
C VAL A 139 -16.45 -13.96 -6.97
#